data_AF-A0A0E9Y1K1-F1
#
_entry.id   AF-A0A0E9Y1K1-F1
#
_cell.length_a   1.000
_cell.length_b   1.000
_cell.length_c   1.000
_cell.angle_alpha   90.00
_cell.angle_beta   90.00
_cell.angle_gamma   90.00
#
_symmetry.space_group_name_H-M   'P 1'
#
loop_
_entity.id
_entity.type
_entity.pdbx_description
1 polymer ?
#
loop_
_entity_poly.entity_id
_entity_poly.type
_entity_poly.pdbx_seq_one_letter_code
_entity_poly.pdbx_strand_id
1 'polypeptide(L)'
;MDSDLLVRKNVTIKLGNKRRSCIEDVKEVVNVDDSTKMVTENFLCTGGTDPTTDHVACKGDSGGALFLQRRRRLIQVGVVSFGVKNLCSNGANPPDSVEKSRDFHINLFKVLRFLKDYLADGSQSYAPIKFIE
;
A
#
# COMPACT_ATOMS: atom_id res chain seq x y z
N MET A 1 4.32 -18.35 -25.94
CA MET A 1 4.32 -17.07 -25.19
C MET A 1 3.99 -17.44 -23.77
N ASP A 2 5.03 -17.59 -22.96
CA ASP A 2 4.90 -17.93 -21.55
C ASP A 2 4.25 -16.72 -20.87
N SER A 3 3.00 -16.87 -20.44
CA SER A 3 2.32 -15.85 -19.66
C SER A 3 2.99 -15.84 -18.30
N ASP A 4 4.01 -14.99 -18.15
CA ASP A 4 4.58 -14.65 -16.85
C ASP A 4 3.40 -14.25 -15.94
N LEU A 5 3.01 -15.19 -15.10
CA LEU A 5 1.69 -15.25 -14.51
C LEU A 5 1.74 -14.22 -13.39
N LEU A 6 1.26 -13.01 -13.64
CA LEU A 6 1.20 -11.92 -12.66
C LEU A 6 0.68 -12.46 -11.32
N VAL A 7 1.59 -12.66 -10.36
CA VAL A 7 1.29 -13.27 -9.07
C VAL A 7 0.54 -12.24 -8.23
N ARG A 8 -0.74 -12.48 -8.00
CA ARG A 8 -1.58 -11.59 -7.21
C ARG A 8 -1.23 -11.66 -5.73
N LYS A 9 -0.80 -10.53 -5.18
CA LYS A 9 -0.61 -10.35 -3.73
C LYS A 9 -1.85 -9.78 -3.09
N ASN A 10 -2.60 -10.63 -2.39
CA ASN A 10 -3.75 -10.21 -1.59
C ASN A 10 -3.31 -9.57 -0.28
N VAL A 11 -3.86 -8.39 0.00
CA VAL A 11 -3.52 -7.57 1.17
C VAL A 11 -4.76 -6.84 1.68
N THR A 12 -4.74 -6.44 2.96
CA THR A 12 -5.82 -5.69 3.61
C THR A 12 -5.31 -4.32 4.06
N ILE A 13 -5.94 -3.25 3.58
CA ILE A 13 -5.60 -1.89 4.02
C ILE A 13 -6.04 -1.70 5.48
N LYS A 14 -5.09 -1.37 6.35
CA LYS A 14 -5.34 -1.17 7.78
C LYS A 14 -5.78 0.27 8.04
N LEU A 15 -6.97 0.43 8.61
CA LEU A 15 -7.58 1.73 8.95
C LEU A 15 -7.86 1.83 10.45
N GLY A 16 -8.17 3.02 10.95
CA GLY A 16 -8.52 3.26 12.35
C GLY A 16 -7.46 2.75 13.33
N ASN A 17 -7.86 1.97 14.33
CA ASN A 17 -6.92 1.40 15.32
C ASN A 17 -5.87 0.47 14.71
N LYS A 18 -6.18 -0.25 13.62
CA LYS A 18 -5.21 -1.12 12.94
C LYS A 18 -4.12 -0.32 12.23
N ARG A 19 -4.44 0.90 11.77
CA ARG A 19 -3.43 1.84 11.26
C ARG A 19 -2.43 2.24 12.35
N ARG A 20 -2.90 2.46 13.58
CA ARG A 20 -2.02 2.86 14.69
C ARG A 20 -0.96 1.78 14.96
N SER A 21 -1.38 0.51 14.97
CA SER A 21 -0.45 -0.63 15.09
C SER A 21 0.61 -0.63 13.97
N CYS A 22 0.26 -0.29 12.73
CA CYS A 22 1.26 -0.14 11.67
C CYS A 22 2.33 0.90 11.99
N ILE A 23 1.91 2.06 12.52
CA ILE A 23 2.82 3.16 12.84
C ILE A 23 3.77 2.74 13.97
N GLU A 24 3.26 1.99 14.96
CA GLU A 24 4.06 1.46 16.07
C GLU A 24 5.08 0.42 15.59
N ASP A 25 4.68 -0.48 14.69
CA ASP A 25 5.55 -1.56 14.18
C ASP A 25 6.74 -1.05 13.36
N VAL A 26 6.73 0.20 12.89
CA VAL A 26 7.86 0.82 12.19
C VAL A 26 9.08 1.01 13.09
N LYS A 27 8.88 1.08 14.42
CA LYS A 27 9.98 1.17 15.39
C LYS A 27 10.94 -0.02 15.33
N GLU A 28 10.52 -1.15 14.76
CA GLU A 28 11.37 -2.33 14.57
C GLU A 28 12.54 -2.09 13.59
N VAL A 29 12.42 -1.10 12.68
CA VAL A 29 13.43 -0.85 11.62
C VAL A 29 14.07 0.51 11.68
N VAL A 30 13.47 1.43 12.42
CA VAL A 30 13.99 2.79 12.59
C VAL A 30 13.97 3.16 14.06
N ASN A 31 15.13 3.59 14.55
CA ASN A 31 15.26 4.17 15.87
C ASN A 31 14.79 5.63 15.83
N VAL A 32 13.48 5.82 15.70
CA VAL A 32 12.84 7.14 15.71
C VAL A 32 11.97 7.27 16.96
N ASP A 33 12.13 8.38 17.66
CA ASP A 33 11.32 8.71 18.84
C ASP A 33 9.83 8.85 18.48
N ASP A 34 9.57 9.37 17.28
CA ASP A 34 8.23 9.62 16.76
C ASP A 34 8.04 9.01 15.37
N SER A 35 7.47 7.80 15.34
CA SER A 35 7.17 7.04 14.12
C SER A 35 6.17 7.75 13.19
N THR A 36 5.39 8.71 13.70
CA THR A 36 4.43 9.47 12.88
C THR A 36 5.13 10.41 11.89
N LYS A 37 6.38 10.80 12.18
CA LYS A 37 7.21 11.57 11.25
C LYS A 37 7.64 10.76 10.04
N MET A 38 7.80 9.45 10.21
CA MET A 38 8.12 8.54 9.10
C MET A 38 6.85 8.09 8.37
N VAL A 39 5.81 7.70 9.11
CA VAL A 39 4.52 7.29 8.55
C VAL A 39 3.52 8.43 8.70
N THR A 40 3.63 9.40 7.80
CA THR A 40 2.67 10.50 7.69
C THR A 40 1.30 10.03 7.20
N GLU A 41 0.32 10.93 7.17
CA GLU A 41 -0.99 10.66 6.58
C GLU A 41 -0.96 10.32 5.08
N ASN A 42 0.17 10.59 4.40
CA ASN A 42 0.36 10.27 3.00
C ASN A 42 0.55 8.78 2.73
N PHE A 43 0.69 7.95 3.76
CA PHE A 43 0.86 6.50 3.60
C PHE A 43 -0.42 5.73 3.92
N LEU A 44 -0.76 4.72 3.14
CA LEU A 44 -1.60 3.58 3.51
C LEU A 44 -0.72 2.47 4.09
N CYS A 45 -1.30 1.57 4.88
CA CYS A 45 -0.59 0.42 5.44
C CYS A 45 -1.29 -0.90 5.11
N THR A 46 -0.51 -1.93 4.80
CA THR A 46 -0.92 -3.34 4.69
C THR A 46 0.08 -4.25 5.41
N GLY A 47 -0.14 -5.57 5.36
CA GLY A 47 0.77 -6.54 5.97
C GLY A 47 0.38 -6.89 7.40
N GLY A 48 1.04 -7.89 7.95
CA GLY A 48 0.76 -8.49 9.24
C GLY A 48 -0.36 -9.52 9.20
N THR A 49 -0.58 -10.18 10.33
CA THR A 49 -1.43 -11.36 10.44
C THR A 49 -2.86 -11.08 10.90
N ASP A 50 -3.17 -9.84 11.28
CA ASP A 50 -4.52 -9.39 11.68
C ASP A 50 -5.11 -8.40 10.67
N PRO A 51 -6.39 -8.53 10.24
CA PRO A 51 -7.35 -9.61 10.56
C PRO A 51 -7.09 -10.94 9.85
N THR A 52 -6.25 -10.92 8.83
CA THR A 52 -5.83 -12.07 8.04
C THR A 52 -4.36 -11.91 7.73
N THR A 53 -3.66 -13.02 7.50
CA THR A 53 -2.31 -13.00 6.95
C THR A 53 -2.34 -12.41 5.54
N ASP A 54 -1.80 -11.20 5.42
CA ASP A 54 -1.59 -10.55 4.13
C ASP A 54 -0.31 -11.09 3.47
N HIS A 55 -0.19 -10.94 2.15
CA HIS A 55 1.12 -11.07 1.50
C HIS A 55 1.95 -9.80 1.68
N VAL A 56 3.26 -9.86 1.40
CA VAL A 56 4.15 -8.68 1.43
C VAL A 56 4.75 -8.32 0.07
N ALA A 57 5.01 -7.03 -0.10
CA ALA A 57 5.75 -6.49 -1.23
C ALA A 57 7.23 -6.89 -1.15
N CYS A 58 7.82 -7.15 -2.31
CA CYS A 58 9.23 -7.37 -2.50
C CYS A 58 9.92 -6.10 -3.00
N LYS A 59 11.25 -6.06 -2.92
CA LYS A 59 12.03 -4.90 -3.41
C LYS A 59 11.67 -4.53 -4.86
N GLY A 60 11.45 -5.52 -5.72
CA GLY A 60 11.05 -5.33 -7.12
C GLY A 60 9.62 -4.82 -7.33
N ASP A 61 8.75 -4.87 -6.31
CA ASP A 61 7.37 -4.36 -6.40
C ASP A 61 7.27 -2.86 -6.07
N SER A 62 8.35 -2.25 -5.58
CA SER A 62 8.40 -0.83 -5.22
C SER A 62 8.06 0.05 -6.42
N GLY A 63 7.16 1.02 -6.24
CA GLY A 63 6.60 1.83 -7.34
C GLY A 63 5.38 1.18 -8.02
N GLY A 64 5.09 -0.09 -7.74
CA GLY A 64 3.91 -0.79 -8.22
C GLY A 64 2.59 -0.23 -7.66
N ALA A 65 1.48 -0.64 -8.25
CA ALA A 65 0.15 -0.15 -7.88
C ALA A 65 -0.51 -1.01 -6.79
N LEU A 66 -1.02 -0.36 -5.75
CA LEU A 66 -1.97 -0.96 -4.80
C LEU A 66 -3.39 -0.78 -5.33
N PHE A 67 -4.12 -1.87 -5.52
CA PHE A 67 -5.45 -1.87 -6.11
C PHE A 67 -6.56 -2.19 -5.10
N LEU A 68 -7.71 -1.55 -5.27
CA LEU A 68 -9.00 -2.03 -4.77
C LEU A 68 -9.80 -2.64 -5.93
N GLN A 69 -10.34 -3.84 -5.71
CA GLN A 69 -11.24 -4.48 -6.66
C GLN A 69 -12.69 -4.15 -6.30
N ARG A 70 -13.41 -3.42 -7.16
CA ARG A 70 -14.83 -3.08 -6.98
C ARG A 70 -15.60 -3.31 -8.27
N ARG A 71 -16.71 -4.07 -8.22
CA ARG A 71 -17.57 -4.38 -9.37
C ARG A 71 -16.78 -4.81 -10.63
N ARG A 72 -15.89 -5.80 -10.49
CA ARG A 72 -14.99 -6.31 -11.54
C ARG A 72 -13.99 -5.30 -12.13
N ARG A 73 -13.79 -4.14 -11.50
CA ARG A 73 -12.75 -3.18 -11.89
C ARG A 73 -11.64 -3.12 -10.84
N LEU A 74 -10.41 -2.91 -11.30
CA LEU A 74 -9.26 -2.61 -10.45
C LEU A 74 -9.05 -1.10 -10.44
N ILE A 75 -9.07 -0.51 -9.26
CA ILE A 75 -8.90 0.93 -9.04
C ILE A 75 -7.61 1.10 -8.24
N GLN A 76 -6.62 1.78 -8.81
CA GLN A 76 -5.41 2.09 -8.08
C GLN A 76 -5.72 3.11 -6.98
N VAL A 77 -5.33 2.79 -5.76
CA VAL A 77 -5.52 3.67 -4.58
C VAL A 77 -4.20 4.03 -3.90
N GLY A 78 -3.13 3.32 -4.23
CA GLY A 78 -1.80 3.65 -3.72
C GLY A 78 -0.66 3.22 -4.63
N VAL A 79 0.53 3.61 -4.23
CA VAL A 79 1.81 3.25 -4.86
C VAL A 79 2.68 2.58 -3.81
N VAL A 80 3.12 1.35 -4.04
CA VAL A 80 4.02 0.61 -3.14
C VAL A 80 5.28 1.45 -2.88
N SER A 81 5.62 1.67 -1.62
CA SER A 81 6.74 2.55 -1.25
C SER A 81 7.84 1.81 -0.51
N PHE A 82 7.58 1.35 0.71
CA PHE A 82 8.57 0.66 1.53
C PHE A 82 7.91 -0.35 2.47
N GLY A 83 8.68 -1.32 2.95
CA GLY A 83 8.24 -2.32 3.91
C GLY A 83 9.19 -2.43 5.11
N VAL A 84 8.67 -2.93 6.23
CA VAL A 84 9.42 -3.12 7.48
C VAL A 84 10.33 -4.36 7.38
N LYS A 85 9.88 -5.46 6.76
CA LYS A 85 10.68 -6.69 6.68
C LYS A 85 10.81 -7.17 5.25
N ASN A 86 12.02 -7.59 4.87
CA ASN A 86 12.25 -8.26 3.59
C ASN A 86 12.04 -9.77 3.73
N LEU A 87 10.86 -10.27 3.38
CA LEU A 87 10.49 -11.69 3.50
C LEU A 87 10.60 -12.47 2.17
N CYS A 88 10.97 -11.79 1.09
CA CYS A 88 11.04 -12.39 -0.25
C CYS A 88 12.26 -13.30 -0.46
N SER A 89 13.15 -13.38 0.52
CA SER A 89 14.32 -14.26 0.50
C SER A 89 13.99 -15.72 0.86
N ASN A 90 12.76 -16.00 1.29
CA ASN A 90 12.37 -17.30 1.85
C ASN A 90 11.81 -18.30 0.81
N GLY A 91 11.89 -17.99 -0.49
CA GLY A 91 11.43 -18.88 -1.58
C GLY A 91 9.92 -18.95 -1.81
N ALA A 92 9.10 -18.41 -0.89
CA ALA A 92 7.65 -18.29 -1.08
C ALA A 92 7.31 -17.20 -2.11
N ASN A 93 6.41 -17.52 -3.05
CA ASN A 93 5.91 -16.58 -4.05
C ASN A 93 4.39 -16.76 -4.24
N PRO A 94 3.54 -15.85 -3.72
CA PRO A 94 3.90 -14.65 -2.97
C PRO A 94 4.34 -14.96 -1.52
N PRO A 95 5.19 -14.13 -0.91
CA PRO A 95 5.58 -14.28 0.49
C PRO A 95 4.47 -13.79 1.43
N ASP A 96 4.19 -14.59 2.46
CA ASP A 96 3.27 -14.23 3.55
C ASP A 96 3.91 -13.26 4.53
N SER A 97 3.07 -12.41 5.13
CA SER A 97 3.47 -11.54 6.23
C SER A 97 3.56 -12.28 7.57
N VAL A 98 4.32 -11.68 8.49
CA VAL A 98 4.38 -12.03 9.91
C VAL A 98 3.87 -10.85 10.75
N GLU A 99 3.58 -11.07 12.03
CA GLU A 99 2.88 -10.13 12.93
C GLU A 99 3.27 -8.65 12.78
N LYS A 100 4.58 -8.37 12.70
CA LYS A 100 5.16 -7.02 12.58
C LYS A 100 5.79 -6.69 11.23
N SER A 101 5.49 -7.44 10.17
CA SER A 101 5.90 -7.04 8.82
C SER A 101 4.79 -6.20 8.18
N ARG A 102 5.04 -4.91 8.00
CA ARG A 102 4.11 -3.97 7.38
C ARG A 102 4.67 -3.46 6.06
N ASP A 103 3.79 -3.17 5.12
CA ASP A 103 4.11 -2.45 3.89
C ASP A 103 3.34 -1.14 3.83
N PHE A 104 4.03 -0.09 3.40
CA PHE A 104 3.52 1.26 3.29
C PHE A 104 3.45 1.69 1.83
N HIS A 105 2.34 2.34 1.50
CA HIS A 105 2.01 2.74 0.14
C HIS A 105 1.64 4.22 0.11
N ILE A 106 2.10 4.99 -0.86
CA ILE A 106 1.65 6.38 -1.01
C ILE A 106 0.16 6.38 -1.32
N ASN A 107 -0.61 7.12 -0.52
CA ASN A 107 -2.05 7.28 -0.65
C ASN A 107 -2.36 8.26 -1.79
N LEU A 108 -2.94 7.78 -2.89
CA LEU A 108 -3.24 8.64 -4.03
C LEU A 108 -4.23 9.76 -3.69
N PHE A 109 -5.09 9.56 -2.68
CA PHE A 109 -6.03 10.60 -2.20
C PHE A 109 -5.33 11.82 -1.60
N LYS A 110 -4.12 11.63 -1.06
CA LYS A 110 -3.34 12.72 -0.45
C LYS A 110 -2.50 13.49 -1.47
N VAL A 111 -2.34 12.98 -2.69
CA VAL A 111 -1.55 13.61 -3.77
C VAL A 111 -2.39 14.00 -4.99
N LEU A 112 -3.73 13.98 -4.89
CA LEU A 112 -4.62 14.30 -6.01
C LEU A 112 -4.37 15.67 -6.63
N ARG A 113 -4.00 16.68 -5.82
CA ARG A 113 -3.70 18.01 -6.35
C ARG A 113 -2.50 17.98 -7.29
N PHE A 114 -1.40 17.38 -6.85
CA PHE A 114 -0.23 17.16 -7.68
C PHE A 114 -0.61 16.41 -8.96
N LEU A 115 -1.34 15.29 -8.87
CA LEU A 115 -1.74 14.55 -10.06
C LEU A 115 -2.58 15.39 -11.03
N LYS A 116 -3.49 16.23 -10.52
CA LYS A 116 -4.29 17.14 -11.34
C LYS A 116 -3.43 18.19 -12.02
N ASP A 117 -2.45 18.77 -11.33
CA ASP A 117 -1.60 19.81 -11.91
C ASP A 117 -0.83 19.31 -13.16
N TYR A 118 -0.52 18.00 -13.24
CA TYR A 118 0.23 17.42 -14.37
C TYR A 118 -0.61 16.62 -15.36
N LEU A 119 -1.74 16.04 -14.93
CA LEU A 119 -2.53 15.11 -15.73
C LEU A 119 -3.92 15.64 -16.08
N ALA A 120 -4.38 16.74 -15.46
CA ALA A 120 -5.68 17.29 -15.79
C ALA A 120 -5.63 17.98 -17.16
N ASP A 121 -6.33 17.41 -18.12
CA ASP A 121 -6.73 18.08 -19.35
C ASP A 121 -7.92 19.01 -19.06
N GLY A 122 -7.77 20.32 -19.30
CA GLY A 122 -8.82 21.32 -19.11
C GLY A 122 -10.05 21.13 -20.00
N SER A 123 -9.98 20.27 -21.02
CA SER A 123 -11.12 19.86 -21.84
C SER A 123 -11.91 18.69 -21.24
N GLN A 124 -11.35 18.00 -20.24
CA GLN A 124 -11.94 16.81 -19.62
C GLN A 124 -12.27 17.10 -18.15
N SER A 125 -13.55 17.20 -17.84
CA SER A 125 -14.04 17.20 -16.47
C SER A 125 -13.79 15.82 -15.85
N TYR A 126 -12.62 15.60 -15.23
CA TYR A 126 -12.47 14.55 -14.23
C TYR A 126 -13.39 14.92 -13.06
N ALA A 127 -14.64 14.46 -13.12
CA ALA A 127 -15.67 14.77 -12.12
C ALA A 127 -15.12 14.54 -10.69
N PRO A 128 -15.52 15.35 -9.70
CA PRO A 128 -15.08 15.16 -8.33
C PRO A 128 -15.46 13.75 -7.88
N ILE A 129 -14.46 12.96 -7.48
CA ILE A 129 -14.66 11.60 -7.01
C ILE A 129 -15.27 11.68 -5.61
N LYS A 130 -16.60 11.83 -5.53
CA LYS A 130 -17.33 11.50 -4.31
C LYS A 130 -17.16 9.99 -4.08
N PHE A 131 -16.35 9.63 -3.11
CA PHE A 131 -16.32 8.27 -2.59
C PHE A 131 -17.65 8.06 -1.87
N ILE A 132 -18.39 7.04 -2.28
CA ILE A 132 -19.58 6.58 -1.56
C ILE A 132 -19.10 6.14 -0.18
N GLU A 133 -19.61 6.79 0.86
CA GLU A 133 -19.46 6.42 2.29
C GLU A 133 -19.89 4.98 2.54
#